data_AF-A0A0K2RCV7-F1
#
_entry.id   AF-A0A0K2RCV7-F1
#
_cell.length_a   1.000
_cell.length_b   1.000
_cell.length_c   1.000
_cell.angle_alpha   90.00
_cell.angle_beta   90.00
_cell.angle_gamma   90.00
#
_symmetry.space_group_name_H-M   'P 1'
#
loop_
_entity.id
_entity.type
_entity.pdbx_description
1 polymer ?
#
loop_
_entity_poly.entity_id
_entity_poly.type
_entity_poly.pdbx_seq_one_letter_code
_entity_poly.pdbx_strand_id
1 'polypeptide(L)'
;MEYRGSTTVTGIEQSGRRVTGVRTSDGVIPADIVVSCAGFWGAKIGEMIGMSVPLLPLAHQYVTTTPVPAQQGRNELPNGASLPILRHQDQDLYYREHGDRYGIGSYAHRPMPVDVEELGSYAPDSISEHNMPSRLDFTLEDFLPAWEATKQLLPALAESDIEDGFNGIFSFTPDGGPLVGESKELDGFFVAEAVWVTHSAGVARAVAELLTTGKSRIDLGECDIHRFEDVQLTPEYVSETSQQNFVEIYDVLHPLQPKLSPRNLRVSPFHARHKQLGGFFLESGGWNAPTGSRPTPNC
;
A
#
# COMPACT_ATOMS: atom_id res chain seq x y z
N MET A 1 -14.44 -17.53 -19.11
CA MET A 1 -13.99 -16.33 -18.40
C MET A 1 -14.44 -15.14 -19.21
N GLU A 2 -15.22 -14.26 -18.62
CA GLU A 2 -15.73 -13.05 -19.26
C GLU A 2 -15.00 -11.84 -18.68
N TYR A 3 -14.54 -10.94 -19.54
CA TYR A 3 -13.95 -9.67 -19.13
C TYR A 3 -14.82 -8.53 -19.65
N ARG A 4 -15.22 -7.64 -18.76
CA ARG A 4 -16.01 -6.44 -19.08
C ARG A 4 -15.16 -5.22 -18.74
N GLY A 5 -14.36 -4.77 -19.71
CA GLY A 5 -13.67 -3.49 -19.63
C GLY A 5 -14.65 -2.33 -19.62
N SER A 6 -14.19 -1.11 -19.30
CA SER A 6 -15.01 0.11 -19.36
C SER A 6 -16.33 0.03 -18.57
N THR A 7 -16.37 -0.77 -17.50
CA THR A 7 -17.57 -1.06 -16.72
C THR A 7 -17.32 -0.66 -15.26
N THR A 8 -17.87 0.47 -14.84
CA THR A 8 -17.67 1.00 -13.49
C THR A 8 -18.67 0.37 -12.52
N VAL A 9 -18.15 -0.20 -11.42
CA VAL A 9 -18.98 -0.64 -10.30
C VAL A 9 -19.47 0.57 -9.53
N THR A 10 -20.77 0.63 -9.26
CA THR A 10 -21.43 1.71 -8.52
C THR A 10 -22.09 1.25 -7.23
N GLY A 11 -22.08 -0.05 -6.94
CA GLY A 11 -22.59 -0.62 -5.71
C GLY A 11 -22.56 -2.14 -5.69
N ILE A 12 -22.83 -2.72 -4.53
CA ILE A 12 -22.95 -4.17 -4.34
C ILE A 12 -24.39 -4.52 -3.98
N GLU A 13 -24.97 -5.49 -4.67
CA GLU A 13 -26.31 -5.98 -4.39
C GLU A 13 -26.26 -7.11 -3.36
N GLN A 14 -27.23 -7.10 -2.44
CA GLN A 14 -27.33 -8.07 -1.36
C GLN A 14 -28.79 -8.42 -1.08
N SER A 15 -29.00 -9.65 -0.60
CA SER A 15 -30.27 -10.11 -0.06
C SER A 15 -30.02 -10.72 1.31
N GLY A 16 -30.62 -10.12 2.35
CA GLY A 16 -30.22 -10.41 3.72
C GLY A 16 -28.73 -10.08 3.94
N ARG A 17 -27.98 -11.07 4.44
CA ARG A 17 -26.55 -10.97 4.75
C ARG A 17 -25.63 -11.50 3.65
N ARG A 18 -26.14 -11.87 2.48
CA ARG A 18 -25.35 -12.47 1.39
C ARG A 18 -25.32 -11.59 0.17
N VAL A 19 -24.16 -11.52 -0.49
CA VAL A 19 -24.02 -10.87 -1.80
C VAL A 19 -24.88 -11.58 -2.85
N THR A 20 -25.50 -10.81 -3.74
CA THR A 20 -26.29 -11.33 -4.86
C THR A 20 -25.89 -10.76 -6.21
N GLY A 21 -25.08 -9.69 -6.24
CA GLY A 21 -24.63 -9.11 -7.49
C GLY A 21 -23.79 -7.85 -7.33
N VAL A 22 -23.38 -7.32 -8.48
CA VAL A 22 -22.60 -6.09 -8.62
C VAL A 22 -23.41 -5.10 -9.46
N ARG A 23 -23.63 -3.90 -8.94
CA ARG A 23 -24.35 -2.82 -9.63
C ARG A 23 -23.39 -2.03 -10.51
N THR A 24 -23.86 -1.73 -11.72
CA THR A 24 -23.19 -0.89 -12.73
C THR A 24 -24.20 0.11 -13.30
N SER A 25 -23.78 1.03 -14.16
CA SER A 25 -24.71 1.90 -14.90
C SER A 25 -25.70 1.14 -15.77
N ASP A 26 -25.31 -0.05 -16.24
CA ASP A 26 -26.06 -0.83 -17.25
C ASP A 26 -26.93 -1.92 -16.60
N GLY A 27 -27.06 -1.89 -15.27
CA GLY A 27 -27.83 -2.85 -14.49
C GLY A 27 -26.97 -3.67 -13.53
N VAL A 28 -27.56 -4.77 -13.05
CA VAL A 28 -26.94 -5.65 -12.05
C VAL A 28 -26.36 -6.89 -12.72
N ILE A 29 -25.12 -7.22 -12.36
CA ILE A 29 -24.45 -8.47 -12.73
C ILE A 29 -24.64 -9.45 -11.56
N PRO A 30 -25.37 -10.57 -11.72
CA PRO A 30 -25.61 -11.51 -10.63
C PRO A 30 -24.32 -12.22 -10.21
N ALA A 31 -24.13 -12.40 -8.91
CA ALA A 31 -22.94 -13.04 -8.35
C ALA A 31 -23.22 -13.72 -7.00
N ASP A 32 -22.79 -14.97 -6.85
CA ASP A 32 -22.81 -15.69 -5.56
C ASP A 32 -21.62 -15.34 -4.65
N ILE A 33 -20.51 -14.90 -5.28
CA ILE A 33 -19.25 -14.50 -4.66
C ILE A 33 -18.74 -13.28 -5.40
N VAL A 34 -18.30 -12.27 -4.66
CA VAL A 34 -17.61 -11.08 -5.19
C VAL A 34 -16.27 -10.95 -4.49
N VAL A 35 -15.21 -10.69 -5.26
CA VAL A 35 -13.88 -10.41 -4.71
C VAL A 35 -13.45 -9.01 -5.13
N SER A 36 -13.28 -8.10 -4.17
CA SER A 36 -12.70 -6.78 -4.42
C SER A 36 -11.20 -6.91 -4.60
N CYS A 37 -10.75 -6.71 -5.83
CA CYS A 37 -9.33 -6.60 -6.20
C CYS A 37 -9.05 -5.18 -6.73
N ALA A 38 -9.65 -4.17 -6.09
CA ALA A 38 -9.73 -2.81 -6.61
C ALA A 38 -8.50 -1.94 -6.28
N GLY A 39 -7.40 -2.54 -5.78
CA GLY A 39 -6.18 -1.81 -5.45
C GLY A 39 -6.44 -0.67 -4.46
N PHE A 40 -6.00 0.55 -4.79
CA PHE A 40 -6.18 1.71 -3.92
C PHE A 40 -7.62 2.25 -3.86
N TRP A 41 -8.53 1.75 -4.69
CA TRP A 41 -9.97 2.04 -4.56
C TRP A 41 -10.67 1.14 -3.53
N GLY A 42 -9.96 0.24 -2.86
CA GLY A 42 -10.56 -0.74 -1.96
C GLY A 42 -11.43 -0.16 -0.85
N ALA A 43 -11.00 0.94 -0.23
CA ALA A 43 -11.82 1.65 0.75
C ALA A 43 -13.17 2.13 0.16
N LYS A 44 -13.14 2.74 -1.03
CA LYS A 44 -14.33 3.20 -1.76
C LYS A 44 -15.27 2.05 -2.14
N ILE A 45 -14.72 0.87 -2.47
CA ILE A 45 -15.55 -0.31 -2.71
C ILE A 45 -16.13 -0.86 -1.39
N GLY A 46 -15.34 -0.89 -0.31
CA GLY A 46 -15.79 -1.33 1.01
C GLY A 46 -16.95 -0.49 1.55
N GLU A 47 -16.93 0.83 1.31
CA GLU A 47 -18.03 1.73 1.67
C GLU A 47 -19.37 1.32 1.07
N MET A 48 -19.39 0.69 -0.11
CA MET A 48 -20.62 0.22 -0.77
C MET A 48 -21.38 -0.85 0.03
N ILE A 49 -20.70 -1.50 0.97
CA ILE A 49 -21.27 -2.52 1.88
C ILE A 49 -21.11 -2.14 3.37
N GLY A 50 -20.64 -0.94 3.67
CA GLY A 50 -20.38 -0.48 5.04
C GLY A 50 -19.16 -1.15 5.71
N MET A 51 -18.22 -1.67 4.92
CA MET A 51 -16.99 -2.31 5.41
C MET A 51 -15.85 -1.30 5.48
N SER A 52 -15.16 -1.26 6.62
CA SER A 52 -13.89 -0.52 6.74
C SER A 52 -12.75 -1.34 6.15
N VAL A 53 -12.12 -0.82 5.09
CA VAL A 53 -10.91 -1.39 4.49
C VAL A 53 -9.72 -0.50 4.85
N PRO A 54 -8.82 -0.93 5.77
CA PRO A 54 -7.77 -0.08 6.33
C PRO A 54 -6.57 0.05 5.40
N LEU A 55 -6.78 0.67 4.24
CA LEU A 55 -5.73 1.09 3.32
C LEU A 55 -5.79 2.60 3.09
N LEU A 56 -4.63 3.19 2.78
CA LEU A 56 -4.50 4.60 2.40
C LEU A 56 -3.87 4.69 1.00
N PRO A 57 -4.52 5.37 0.05
CA PRO A 57 -3.90 5.75 -1.21
C PRO A 57 -2.78 6.77 -0.96
N LEU A 58 -1.54 6.41 -1.31
CA LEU A 58 -0.37 7.28 -1.26
C LEU A 58 0.29 7.34 -2.63
N ALA A 59 0.75 8.53 -3.02
CA ALA A 59 1.56 8.71 -4.21
C ALA A 59 3.06 8.50 -3.92
N HIS A 60 3.78 7.94 -4.89
CA HIS A 60 5.21 7.64 -4.85
C HIS A 60 5.88 8.04 -6.15
N GLN A 61 7.07 8.63 -6.05
CA GLN A 61 7.75 9.16 -7.21
C GLN A 61 8.48 8.06 -7.99
N TYR A 62 8.25 8.05 -9.31
CA TYR A 62 9.04 7.27 -10.25
C TYR A 62 9.49 8.15 -11.41
N VAL A 63 10.78 8.09 -11.73
CA VAL A 63 11.43 8.88 -12.77
C VAL A 63 12.13 7.97 -13.75
N THR A 64 12.10 8.33 -15.04
CA THR A 64 12.94 7.75 -16.08
C THR A 64 13.93 8.80 -16.56
N THR A 65 15.20 8.42 -16.68
CA THR A 65 16.25 9.31 -17.21
C THR A 65 16.19 9.41 -18.73
N THR A 66 16.88 10.39 -19.31
CA THR A 66 17.30 10.34 -20.72
C THR A 66 18.28 9.17 -20.94
N PRO A 67 18.59 8.79 -22.20
CA PRO A 67 19.60 7.77 -22.48
C PRO A 67 20.92 8.06 -21.77
N VAL A 68 21.42 7.09 -21.00
CA VAL A 68 22.66 7.21 -20.24
C VAL A 68 23.83 6.82 -21.16
N PRO A 69 24.84 7.69 -21.38
CA PRO A 69 25.96 7.40 -22.30
C PRO A 69 26.68 6.07 -22.00
N ALA A 70 26.90 5.76 -20.72
CA ALA A 70 27.53 4.52 -20.30
C ALA A 70 26.72 3.24 -20.61
N GLN A 71 25.42 3.38 -20.92
CA GLN A 71 24.51 2.28 -21.22
C GLN A 71 24.28 2.06 -22.72
N GLN A 72 24.87 2.90 -23.58
CA GLN A 72 24.65 2.84 -25.01
C GLN A 72 24.99 1.46 -25.60
N GLY A 73 24.01 0.83 -26.25
CA GLY A 73 24.16 -0.46 -26.93
C GLY A 73 24.29 -1.68 -26.02
N ARG A 74 24.07 -1.55 -24.71
CA ARG A 74 24.23 -2.65 -23.75
C ARG A 74 22.99 -3.54 -23.64
N ASN A 75 21.81 -2.94 -23.61
CA ASN A 75 20.54 -3.63 -23.42
C ASN A 75 19.63 -3.51 -24.65
N GLU A 76 18.72 -4.46 -24.81
CA GLU A 76 17.68 -4.40 -25.83
C GLU A 76 16.75 -3.20 -25.57
N LEU A 77 16.48 -2.39 -26.59
CA LEU A 77 15.55 -1.26 -26.50
C LEU A 77 14.09 -1.74 -26.69
N PRO A 78 13.10 -1.04 -26.09
CA PRO A 78 13.25 0.15 -25.23
C PRO A 78 13.37 -0.16 -23.73
N ASN A 79 13.13 -1.40 -23.28
CA ASN A 79 12.91 -1.73 -21.87
C ASN A 79 13.71 -2.95 -21.38
N GLY A 80 14.74 -3.38 -22.13
CA GLY A 80 15.63 -4.46 -21.72
C GLY A 80 16.43 -4.10 -20.46
N ALA A 81 16.74 -5.12 -19.68
CA ALA A 81 17.58 -5.02 -18.48
C ALA A 81 18.47 -6.26 -18.40
N SER A 82 19.73 -6.07 -18.02
CA SER A 82 20.72 -7.14 -17.84
C SER A 82 21.37 -7.11 -16.47
N LEU A 83 21.35 -5.96 -15.79
CA LEU A 83 21.79 -5.79 -14.41
C LEU A 83 20.72 -6.24 -13.42
N PRO A 84 21.12 -6.65 -12.20
CA PRO A 84 20.17 -6.90 -11.13
C PRO A 84 19.42 -5.60 -10.77
N ILE A 85 18.15 -5.73 -10.35
CA ILE A 85 17.46 -4.62 -9.69
C ILE A 85 18.27 -4.18 -8.46
N LEU A 86 18.36 -2.87 -8.24
CA LEU A 86 19.21 -2.31 -7.19
C LEU A 86 18.35 -1.61 -6.15
N ARG A 87 18.63 -1.85 -4.87
CA ARG A 87 18.07 -1.11 -3.73
C ARG A 87 19.17 -0.32 -3.04
N HIS A 88 18.87 0.93 -2.72
CA HIS A 88 19.69 1.80 -1.90
C HIS A 88 18.83 2.33 -0.74
N GLN A 89 18.62 1.46 0.24
CA GLN A 89 17.68 1.70 1.33
C GLN A 89 18.11 2.87 2.23
N ASP A 90 19.42 3.05 2.45
CA ASP A 90 19.95 4.19 3.22
C ASP A 90 19.56 5.58 2.68
N GLN A 91 19.05 5.65 1.45
CA GLN A 91 18.55 6.87 0.82
C GLN A 91 17.15 6.69 0.23
N ASP A 92 16.40 5.65 0.63
CA ASP A 92 15.01 5.41 0.19
C ASP A 92 14.81 5.23 -1.33
N LEU A 93 15.83 4.69 -2.02
CA LEU A 93 15.85 4.60 -3.48
C LEU A 93 15.92 3.16 -4.00
N TYR A 94 15.37 2.95 -5.19
CA TYR A 94 15.57 1.72 -5.96
C TYR A 94 15.63 2.00 -7.47
N TYR A 95 16.26 1.08 -8.19
CA TYR A 95 16.62 1.29 -9.60
C TYR A 95 16.38 0.05 -10.45
N ARG A 96 16.11 0.30 -11.73
CA ARG A 96 16.13 -0.71 -12.79
C ARG A 96 16.51 -0.09 -14.13
N GLU A 97 17.00 -0.91 -15.04
CA GLU A 97 17.26 -0.50 -16.41
C GLU A 97 15.96 -0.48 -17.24
N HIS A 98 15.90 0.46 -18.17
CA HIS A 98 14.91 0.59 -19.24
C HIS A 98 15.67 0.80 -20.56
N GLY A 99 16.20 -0.29 -21.13
CA GLY A 99 17.07 -0.18 -22.29
C GLY A 99 18.36 0.54 -21.92
N ASP A 100 18.58 1.71 -22.52
CA ASP A 100 19.71 2.60 -22.23
C ASP A 100 19.39 3.69 -21.19
N ARG A 101 18.18 3.68 -20.61
CA ARG A 101 17.74 4.60 -19.55
C ARG A 101 17.73 3.91 -18.19
N TYR A 102 17.64 4.71 -17.13
CA TYR A 102 17.36 4.24 -15.78
C TYR A 102 15.99 4.67 -15.31
N GLY A 103 15.29 3.73 -14.67
CA GLY A 103 14.13 4.00 -13.84
C GLY A 103 14.56 4.13 -12.39
N ILE A 104 14.08 5.17 -11.71
CA ILE A 104 14.43 5.53 -10.34
C ILE A 104 13.13 5.68 -9.56
N GLY A 105 12.90 4.83 -8.57
CA GLY A 105 11.82 5.00 -7.61
C GLY A 105 12.33 5.57 -6.31
N SER A 106 11.63 6.56 -5.75
CA SER A 106 12.04 7.30 -4.55
C SER A 106 10.93 7.34 -3.51
N TYR A 107 11.19 6.77 -2.33
CA TYR A 107 10.40 7.03 -1.11
C TYR A 107 10.95 8.24 -0.32
N ALA A 108 12.03 8.85 -0.78
CA ALA A 108 12.76 9.94 -0.13
C ALA A 108 12.04 11.30 -0.24
N HIS A 109 10.75 11.33 0.04
CA HIS A 109 9.91 12.52 -0.01
C HIS A 109 8.83 12.47 1.08
N ARG A 110 8.12 13.60 1.28
CA ARG A 110 6.97 13.63 2.21
C ARG A 110 5.90 12.62 1.79
N PRO A 111 5.15 12.00 2.73
CA PRO A 111 3.96 11.25 2.38
C PRO A 111 2.96 12.11 1.58
N MET A 112 2.33 11.51 0.58
CA MET A 112 1.41 12.20 -0.34
C MET A 112 0.06 11.47 -0.35
N PRO A 113 -0.79 11.65 0.67
CA PRO A 113 -2.13 11.08 0.68
C PRO A 113 -2.97 11.61 -0.47
N VAL A 114 -3.74 10.71 -1.07
CA VAL A 114 -4.58 11.01 -2.23
C VAL A 114 -6.02 10.73 -1.90
N ASP A 115 -6.88 11.71 -2.15
CA ASP A 115 -8.33 11.50 -2.17
C ASP A 115 -8.74 10.90 -3.53
N VAL A 116 -9.25 9.68 -3.51
CA VAL A 116 -9.67 8.96 -4.72
C VAL A 116 -10.93 9.55 -5.36
N GLU A 117 -11.69 10.38 -4.64
CA GLU A 117 -12.83 11.12 -5.20
C GLU A 117 -12.38 12.28 -6.09
N GLU A 118 -11.22 12.88 -5.79
CA GLU A 118 -10.67 14.01 -6.56
C GLU A 118 -10.02 13.59 -7.89
N LEU A 119 -9.74 12.30 -8.08
CA LEU A 119 -9.20 11.77 -9.34
C LEU A 119 -10.16 11.93 -10.52
N GLY A 120 -11.45 12.12 -10.25
CA GLY A 120 -12.48 12.19 -11.28
C GLY A 120 -12.67 10.88 -12.04
N SER A 121 -13.44 10.94 -13.13
CA SER A 121 -13.70 9.81 -14.01
C SER A 121 -12.96 9.97 -15.33
N TYR A 122 -12.29 8.91 -15.76
CA TYR A 122 -11.59 8.87 -17.04
C TYR A 122 -12.46 8.19 -18.08
N ALA A 123 -12.60 8.82 -19.25
CA ALA A 123 -13.16 8.13 -20.40
C ALA A 123 -12.21 6.99 -20.79
N PRO A 124 -12.69 5.76 -21.04
CA PRO A 124 -11.80 4.64 -21.37
C PRO A 124 -10.85 4.94 -22.54
N ASP A 125 -11.34 5.65 -23.55
CA ASP A 125 -10.54 6.03 -24.74
C ASP A 125 -9.51 7.14 -24.47
N SER A 126 -9.59 7.84 -23.33
CA SER A 126 -8.59 8.83 -22.93
C SER A 126 -7.43 8.24 -22.14
N ILE A 127 -7.53 6.97 -21.70
CA ILE A 127 -6.50 6.30 -20.92
C ILE A 127 -5.30 5.96 -21.83
N SER A 128 -4.12 6.44 -21.44
CA SER A 128 -2.85 6.18 -22.12
C SER A 128 -1.71 6.07 -21.12
N GLU A 129 -0.50 5.79 -21.59
CA GLU A 129 0.68 5.65 -20.73
C GLU A 129 0.89 6.86 -19.81
N HIS A 130 0.74 8.08 -20.29
CA HIS A 130 0.93 9.30 -19.49
C HIS A 130 -0.39 9.93 -19.00
N ASN A 131 -1.53 9.27 -19.22
CA ASN A 131 -2.83 9.77 -18.79
C ASN A 131 -3.68 8.62 -18.23
N MET A 132 -3.58 8.36 -16.94
CA MET A 132 -4.35 7.32 -16.26
C MET A 132 -4.57 7.68 -14.79
N PRO A 133 -5.63 7.17 -14.13
CA PRO A 133 -6.00 7.59 -12.77
C PRO A 133 -4.91 7.40 -11.72
N SER A 134 -3.97 6.48 -11.95
CA SER A 134 -2.89 6.15 -11.02
C SER A 134 -1.64 7.02 -11.17
N ARG A 135 -1.59 7.93 -12.16
CA ARG A 135 -0.46 8.82 -12.39
C ARG A 135 -0.89 10.26 -12.12
N LEU A 136 -0.37 10.86 -11.05
CA LEU A 136 -0.50 12.27 -10.75
C LEU A 136 0.70 13.05 -11.31
N ASP A 137 0.52 14.36 -11.44
CA ASP A 137 1.56 15.28 -11.89
C ASP A 137 2.82 15.17 -11.02
N PHE A 138 3.97 15.16 -11.69
CA PHE A 138 5.26 15.05 -11.03
C PHE A 138 5.64 16.34 -10.30
N THR A 139 6.06 16.21 -9.05
CA THR A 139 6.58 17.31 -8.24
C THR A 139 8.10 17.25 -8.17
N LEU A 140 8.77 17.91 -9.13
CA LEU A 140 10.24 17.89 -9.25
C LEU A 140 10.95 18.26 -7.95
N GLU A 141 10.45 19.25 -7.20
CA GLU A 141 11.04 19.72 -5.94
C GLU A 141 11.19 18.60 -4.90
N ASP A 142 10.20 17.70 -4.81
CA ASP A 142 10.24 16.55 -3.90
C ASP A 142 11.31 15.51 -4.34
N PHE A 143 11.70 15.49 -5.62
CA PHE A 143 12.64 14.51 -6.19
C PHE A 143 14.11 14.98 -6.22
N LEU A 144 14.39 16.28 -6.10
CA LEU A 144 15.75 16.80 -6.22
C LEU A 144 16.76 16.15 -5.24
N PRO A 145 16.43 15.91 -3.95
CA PRO A 145 17.35 15.19 -3.05
C PRO A 145 17.67 13.77 -3.53
N ALA A 146 16.66 13.04 -4.00
CA ALA A 146 16.80 11.70 -4.56
C ALA A 146 17.69 11.68 -5.82
N TRP A 147 17.57 12.70 -6.66
CA TRP A 147 18.43 12.86 -7.84
C TRP A 147 19.90 13.09 -7.46
N GLU A 148 20.18 13.92 -6.45
CA GLU A 148 21.55 14.13 -5.97
C GLU A 148 22.14 12.85 -5.35
N ALA A 149 21.39 12.14 -4.51
CA ALA A 149 21.82 10.86 -3.94
C ALA A 149 22.07 9.80 -5.04
N THR A 150 21.22 9.78 -6.07
CA THR A 150 21.38 8.89 -7.23
C THR A 150 22.68 9.15 -7.98
N LYS A 151 23.03 10.42 -8.25
CA LYS A 151 24.30 10.76 -8.91
C LYS A 151 25.53 10.42 -8.07
N GLN A 152 25.42 10.44 -6.74
CA GLN A 152 26.50 9.99 -5.86
C GLN A 152 26.70 8.48 -5.91
N LEU A 153 25.61 7.71 -5.89
CA LEU A 153 25.66 6.24 -5.95
C LEU A 153 26.07 5.72 -7.33
N LEU A 154 25.48 6.32 -8.39
CA LEU A 154 25.66 5.93 -9.78
C LEU A 154 26.18 7.13 -10.60
N PRO A 155 27.49 7.46 -10.53
CA PRO A 155 28.04 8.64 -11.18
C PRO A 155 27.79 8.75 -12.69
N ALA A 156 27.60 7.62 -13.39
CA ALA A 156 27.25 7.61 -14.81
C ALA A 156 25.90 8.30 -15.11
N LEU A 157 24.96 8.32 -14.16
CA LEU A 157 23.68 9.01 -14.33
C LEU A 157 23.82 10.54 -14.23
N ALA A 158 24.95 11.07 -13.74
CA ALA A 158 25.21 12.50 -13.75
C ALA A 158 25.42 13.08 -15.17
N GLU A 159 25.63 12.21 -16.16
CA GLU A 159 25.70 12.55 -17.59
C GLU A 159 24.33 12.39 -18.30
N SER A 160 23.26 12.15 -17.55
CA SER A 160 21.88 12.09 -18.03
C SER A 160 21.00 13.12 -17.33
N ASP A 161 19.81 13.34 -17.85
CA ASP A 161 18.80 14.24 -17.30
C ASP A 161 17.55 13.45 -16.89
N ILE A 162 16.66 14.09 -16.13
CA ILE A 162 15.30 13.59 -15.87
C ILE A 162 14.48 13.78 -17.15
N GLU A 163 13.98 12.69 -17.77
CA GLU A 163 13.20 12.72 -19.01
C GLU A 163 11.69 12.78 -18.73
N ASP A 164 11.20 11.88 -17.88
CA ASP A 164 9.80 11.80 -17.47
C ASP A 164 9.72 11.43 -15.99
N GLY A 165 8.69 11.92 -15.32
CA GLY A 165 8.41 11.61 -13.93
C GLY A 165 6.92 11.64 -13.68
N PHE A 166 6.47 10.90 -12.67
CA PHE A 166 5.09 10.97 -12.18
C PHE A 166 5.02 10.63 -10.69
N ASN A 167 3.96 11.11 -10.04
CA ASN A 167 3.61 10.75 -8.67
C ASN A 167 2.57 9.61 -8.74
N GLY A 168 3.03 8.36 -8.62
CA GLY A 168 2.24 7.15 -8.84
C GLY A 168 1.48 6.68 -7.61
N ILE A 169 0.17 6.49 -7.72
CA ILE A 169 -0.72 6.09 -6.61
C ILE A 169 -0.72 4.58 -6.41
N PHE A 170 -0.59 4.15 -5.16
CA PHE A 170 -0.84 2.79 -4.70
C PHE A 170 -1.24 2.79 -3.21
N SER A 171 -1.25 1.63 -2.55
CA SER A 171 -1.81 1.48 -1.20
C SER A 171 -0.75 1.22 -0.13
N PHE A 172 -0.91 1.85 1.03
CA PHE A 172 -0.31 1.44 2.30
C PHE A 172 -1.36 1.01 3.31
N THR A 173 -0.95 0.22 4.29
CA THR A 173 -1.78 -0.23 5.42
C THR A 173 -1.08 0.08 6.74
N PRO A 174 -1.79 0.07 7.89
CA PRO A 174 -1.21 0.39 9.20
C PRO A 174 0.00 -0.45 9.66
N ASP A 175 0.14 -1.65 9.10
CA ASP A 175 1.19 -2.62 9.42
C ASP A 175 2.01 -3.07 8.19
N GLY A 176 1.70 -2.56 7.00
CA GLY A 176 2.37 -2.92 5.74
C GLY A 176 1.94 -4.27 5.14
N GLY A 177 1.10 -5.04 5.83
CA GLY A 177 0.57 -6.30 5.32
C GLY A 177 -0.60 -6.08 4.34
N PRO A 178 -0.85 -7.02 3.41
CA PRO A 178 -1.99 -6.96 2.50
C PRO A 178 -3.32 -7.18 3.25
N LEU A 179 -4.43 -6.99 2.55
CA LEU A 179 -5.79 -7.14 3.07
C LEU A 179 -6.51 -8.26 2.33
N VAL A 180 -6.70 -9.41 2.99
CA VAL A 180 -7.24 -10.62 2.38
C VAL A 180 -8.30 -11.25 3.29
N GLY A 181 -9.43 -11.66 2.75
CA GLY A 181 -10.42 -12.45 3.49
C GLY A 181 -11.87 -12.09 3.16
N GLU A 182 -12.80 -12.84 3.75
CA GLU A 182 -14.24 -12.58 3.66
C GLU A 182 -14.64 -11.41 4.56
N SER A 183 -15.57 -10.56 4.13
CA SER A 183 -16.12 -9.45 4.91
C SER A 183 -16.91 -9.94 6.14
N LYS A 184 -16.91 -9.14 7.22
CA LYS A 184 -17.77 -9.36 8.40
C LYS A 184 -19.23 -8.97 8.12
N GLU A 185 -19.40 -8.00 7.23
CA GLU A 185 -20.64 -7.30 6.91
C GLU A 185 -21.49 -8.08 5.90
N LEU A 186 -20.86 -8.75 4.93
CA LEU A 186 -21.54 -9.38 3.81
C LEU A 186 -20.94 -10.74 3.43
N ASP A 187 -21.69 -11.82 3.66
CA ASP A 187 -21.32 -13.18 3.33
C ASP A 187 -21.14 -13.32 1.79
N GLY A 188 -20.06 -13.98 1.37
CA GLY A 188 -19.69 -14.13 -0.04
C GLY A 188 -18.93 -12.94 -0.65
N PHE A 189 -18.72 -11.86 0.10
CA PHE A 189 -17.89 -10.73 -0.34
C PHE A 189 -16.47 -10.84 0.25
N PHE A 190 -15.45 -10.82 -0.60
CA PHE A 190 -14.05 -10.97 -0.21
C PHE A 190 -13.23 -9.75 -0.64
N VAL A 191 -12.12 -9.51 0.05
CA VAL A 191 -11.10 -8.53 -0.35
C VAL A 191 -9.76 -9.23 -0.65
N ALA A 192 -9.00 -8.68 -1.60
CA ALA A 192 -7.63 -9.04 -1.91
C ALA A 192 -6.89 -7.79 -2.39
N GLU A 193 -6.54 -6.92 -1.45
CA GLU A 193 -6.15 -5.52 -1.69
C GLU A 193 -4.85 -5.15 -0.96
N ALA A 194 -4.30 -3.96 -1.29
CA ALA A 194 -2.99 -3.51 -0.83
C ALA A 194 -1.86 -4.53 -1.09
N VAL A 195 -1.87 -5.13 -2.30
CA VAL A 195 -0.94 -6.19 -2.69
C VAL A 195 0.11 -5.63 -3.66
N TRP A 196 1.38 -5.68 -3.26
CA TRP A 196 2.50 -5.41 -4.15
C TRP A 196 2.55 -6.37 -5.34
N VAL A 197 3.06 -5.93 -6.48
CA VAL A 197 3.31 -6.81 -7.65
C VAL A 197 4.11 -8.04 -7.23
N THR A 198 5.13 -7.87 -6.37
CA THR A 198 5.95 -8.93 -5.78
C THR A 198 5.16 -10.08 -5.16
N HIS A 199 3.99 -9.81 -4.57
CA HIS A 199 3.18 -10.80 -3.85
C HIS A 199 1.92 -11.26 -4.62
N SER A 200 1.58 -10.59 -5.72
CA SER A 200 0.32 -10.72 -6.44
C SER A 200 -0.11 -12.17 -6.73
N ALA A 201 0.74 -12.96 -7.38
CA ALA A 201 0.43 -14.35 -7.72
C ALA A 201 0.28 -15.25 -6.48
N GLY A 202 1.03 -14.97 -5.40
CA GLY A 202 0.94 -15.70 -4.14
C GLY A 202 -0.41 -15.45 -3.44
N VAL A 203 -0.83 -14.18 -3.37
CA VAL A 203 -2.13 -13.79 -2.82
C VAL A 203 -3.26 -14.36 -3.68
N ALA A 204 -3.18 -14.25 -5.00
CA ALA A 204 -4.19 -14.80 -5.91
C ALA A 204 -4.39 -16.32 -5.70
N ARG A 205 -3.29 -17.08 -5.51
CA ARG A 205 -3.36 -18.50 -5.19
C ARG A 205 -4.04 -18.75 -3.86
N ALA A 206 -3.67 -18.01 -2.81
CA ALA A 206 -4.24 -18.17 -1.48
C ALA A 206 -5.75 -17.87 -1.47
N VAL A 207 -6.18 -16.82 -2.17
CA VAL A 207 -7.60 -16.48 -2.33
C VAL A 207 -8.34 -17.55 -3.12
N ALA A 208 -7.78 -18.05 -4.23
CA ALA A 208 -8.39 -19.14 -4.98
C ALA A 208 -8.57 -20.41 -4.12
N GLU A 209 -7.59 -20.76 -3.29
CA GLU A 209 -7.68 -21.87 -2.33
C GLU A 209 -8.75 -21.63 -1.26
N LEU A 210 -8.80 -20.42 -0.70
CA LEU A 210 -9.80 -20.02 0.28
C LEU A 210 -11.22 -20.17 -0.29
N LEU A 211 -11.46 -19.66 -1.51
CA LEU A 211 -12.77 -19.71 -2.16
C LEU A 211 -13.20 -21.13 -2.55
N THR A 212 -12.27 -21.97 -2.99
CA THR A 212 -12.60 -23.30 -3.53
C THR A 212 -12.55 -24.42 -2.50
N THR A 213 -11.83 -24.23 -1.39
CA THR A 213 -11.61 -25.27 -0.37
C THR A 213 -11.93 -24.82 1.06
N GLY A 214 -12.27 -23.56 1.25
CA GLY A 214 -12.56 -22.96 2.56
C GLY A 214 -11.32 -22.60 3.38
N LYS A 215 -10.10 -22.80 2.86
CA LYS A 215 -8.85 -22.42 3.53
C LYS A 215 -7.69 -22.21 2.54
N SER A 216 -6.75 -21.36 2.92
CA SER A 216 -5.45 -21.24 2.24
C SER A 216 -4.46 -22.29 2.75
N ARG A 217 -3.53 -22.75 1.91
CA ARG A 217 -2.40 -23.60 2.32
C ARG A 217 -1.27 -22.82 2.96
N ILE A 218 -1.16 -21.53 2.65
CA ILE A 218 -0.25 -20.62 3.33
C ILE A 218 -1.01 -19.93 4.47
N ASP A 219 -0.30 -19.67 5.56
CA ASP A 219 -0.86 -18.89 6.67
C ASP A 219 -1.21 -17.48 6.19
N LEU A 220 -2.39 -17.00 6.61
CA LEU A 220 -2.90 -15.68 6.29
C LEU A 220 -3.04 -14.80 7.54
N GLY A 221 -2.54 -15.20 8.72
CA GLY A 221 -2.70 -14.42 9.95
C GLY A 221 -2.31 -12.93 9.84
N GLU A 222 -1.18 -12.64 9.16
CA GLU A 222 -0.70 -11.27 8.91
C GLU A 222 -1.32 -10.60 7.65
N CYS A 223 -2.16 -11.34 6.92
CA CYS A 223 -2.86 -10.88 5.72
C CYS A 223 -4.37 -10.71 5.96
N ASP A 224 -4.91 -11.37 6.99
CA ASP A 224 -6.34 -11.45 7.26
C ASP A 224 -6.88 -10.05 7.55
N ILE A 225 -7.95 -9.65 6.88
CA ILE A 225 -8.60 -8.36 7.06
C ILE A 225 -9.13 -8.16 8.49
N HIS A 226 -9.39 -9.25 9.22
CA HIS A 226 -9.91 -9.22 10.59
C HIS A 226 -8.84 -9.11 11.67
N ARG A 227 -7.56 -8.99 11.31
CA ARG A 227 -6.47 -8.83 12.29
C ARG A 227 -6.47 -7.48 13.01
N PHE A 228 -7.22 -6.50 12.49
CA PHE A 228 -7.32 -5.16 13.04
C PHE A 228 -8.42 -5.05 14.10
N GLU A 229 -8.11 -4.33 15.17
CA GLU A 229 -9.06 -3.93 16.22
C GLU A 229 -9.87 -2.70 15.79
N ASP A 230 -11.03 -2.46 16.40
CA ASP A 230 -11.92 -1.34 16.04
C ASP A 230 -11.22 0.04 16.01
N VAL A 231 -10.32 0.30 16.97
CA VAL A 231 -9.55 1.56 17.03
C VAL A 231 -8.53 1.71 15.89
N GLN A 232 -8.19 0.62 15.21
CA GLN A 232 -7.25 0.59 14.09
C GLN A 232 -7.95 0.73 12.74
N LEU A 233 -9.30 0.67 12.73
CA LEU A 233 -10.12 0.79 11.52
C LEU A 233 -10.61 2.23 11.29
N THR A 234 -10.32 3.18 12.19
CA THR A 234 -10.74 4.57 12.00
C THR A 234 -9.92 5.24 10.89
N PRO A 235 -10.51 6.15 10.10
CA PRO A 235 -9.78 6.86 9.04
C PRO A 235 -8.53 7.59 9.54
N GLU A 236 -8.58 8.15 10.75
CA GLU A 236 -7.45 8.86 11.36
C GLU A 236 -6.29 7.92 11.67
N TYR A 237 -6.57 6.75 12.27
CA TYR A 237 -5.55 5.75 12.55
C TYR A 237 -4.93 5.21 11.25
N VAL A 238 -5.77 4.86 10.28
CA VAL A 238 -5.32 4.36 8.97
C VAL A 238 -4.44 5.40 8.28
N SER A 239 -4.86 6.66 8.28
CA SER A 239 -4.11 7.76 7.68
C SER A 239 -2.75 7.97 8.35
N GLU A 240 -2.71 8.12 9.67
CA GLU A 240 -1.47 8.39 10.42
C GLU A 240 -0.47 7.24 10.30
N THR A 241 -0.92 6.01 10.56
CA THR A 241 -0.03 4.84 10.61
C THR A 241 0.42 4.37 9.23
N SER A 242 -0.41 4.49 8.20
CA SER A 242 0.00 4.16 6.83
C SER A 242 1.01 5.18 6.28
N GLN A 243 0.87 6.46 6.62
CA GLN A 243 1.88 7.48 6.29
C GLN A 243 3.19 7.25 7.04
N GLN A 244 3.14 6.89 8.33
CA GLN A 244 4.35 6.49 9.06
C GLN A 244 5.02 5.27 8.39
N ASN A 245 4.23 4.28 7.98
CA ASN A 245 4.74 3.10 7.28
C ASN A 245 5.36 3.43 5.91
N PHE A 246 4.89 4.48 5.22
CA PHE A 246 5.57 5.04 4.05
C PHE A 246 6.93 5.62 4.41
N VAL A 247 6.99 6.45 5.47
CA VAL A 247 8.25 7.08 5.92
C VAL A 247 9.28 6.04 6.34
N GLU A 248 8.84 4.97 7.02
CA GLU A 248 9.74 3.95 7.59
C GLU A 248 9.93 2.73 6.65
N ILE A 249 9.48 2.79 5.38
CA ILE A 249 9.38 1.62 4.49
C ILE A 249 10.71 0.86 4.32
N TYR A 250 11.83 1.58 4.32
CA TYR A 250 13.18 1.05 4.13
C TYR A 250 14.10 1.24 5.34
N ASP A 251 13.55 1.70 6.47
CA ASP A 251 14.30 1.87 7.70
C ASP A 251 14.75 0.53 8.31
N VAL A 252 15.88 0.55 9.01
CA VAL A 252 16.31 -0.56 9.85
C VAL A 252 15.54 -0.52 11.17
N LEU A 253 14.48 -1.31 11.26
CA LEU A 253 13.63 -1.38 12.46
C LEU A 253 13.89 -2.65 13.29
N HIS A 254 13.96 -2.49 14.61
CA HIS A 254 13.96 -3.62 15.53
C HIS A 254 12.54 -4.23 15.61
N PRO A 255 12.36 -5.56 15.73
CA PRO A 255 11.03 -6.18 15.76
C PRO A 255 10.08 -5.70 16.87
N LEU A 256 10.62 -5.10 17.94
CA LEU A 256 9.85 -4.52 19.05
C LEU A 256 9.76 -2.99 19.00
N GLN A 257 10.15 -2.36 17.89
CA GLN A 257 10.06 -0.91 17.73
C GLN A 257 8.60 -0.46 17.84
N PRO A 258 8.24 0.35 18.85
CA PRO A 258 6.88 0.86 18.95
C PRO A 258 6.71 2.08 18.04
N LYS A 259 5.48 2.28 17.56
CA LYS A 259 5.06 3.60 17.10
C LYS A 259 5.09 4.59 18.27
N LEU A 260 5.48 5.83 18.00
CA LEU A 260 5.45 6.91 18.99
C LEU A 260 4.09 7.62 19.03
N SER A 261 3.36 7.59 17.92
CA SER A 261 2.00 8.07 17.76
C SER A 261 1.27 7.21 16.71
N PRO A 262 -0.05 6.97 16.84
CA PRO A 262 -0.88 7.29 17.99
C PRO A 262 -0.61 6.31 19.14
N ARG A 263 -0.73 6.77 20.40
CA ARG A 263 -0.49 5.96 21.61
C ARG A 263 -1.53 6.21 22.69
N ASN A 264 -1.68 5.27 23.61
CA ASN A 264 -2.65 5.32 24.70
C ASN A 264 -4.12 5.30 24.22
N LEU A 265 -4.41 4.72 23.06
CA LEU A 265 -5.77 4.55 22.56
C LEU A 265 -6.60 3.67 23.51
N ARG A 266 -6.01 2.57 23.99
CA ARG A 266 -6.62 1.66 24.96
C ARG A 266 -5.67 1.45 26.13
N VAL A 267 -6.20 1.63 27.34
CA VAL A 267 -5.43 1.46 28.59
C VAL A 267 -6.25 0.68 29.60
N SER A 268 -5.61 -0.19 30.37
CA SER A 268 -6.32 -0.97 31.39
C SER A 268 -6.68 -0.09 32.61
N PRO A 269 -7.63 -0.52 33.46
CA PRO A 269 -7.93 0.17 34.72
C PRO A 269 -6.71 0.35 35.64
N PHE A 270 -5.68 -0.47 35.46
CA PHE A 270 -4.43 -0.41 36.23
C PHE A 270 -3.41 0.58 35.68
N HIS A 271 -3.67 1.23 34.55
CA HIS A 271 -2.71 2.10 33.87
C HIS A 271 -2.15 3.21 34.76
N ALA A 272 -2.97 3.82 35.61
CA ALA A 272 -2.51 4.81 36.58
C ALA A 272 -1.49 4.22 37.58
N ARG A 273 -1.72 2.98 38.05
CA ARG A 273 -0.78 2.27 38.94
C ARG A 273 0.48 1.84 38.21
N HIS A 274 0.36 1.34 36.98
CA HIS A 274 1.53 1.00 36.15
C HIS A 274 2.42 2.23 35.90
N LYS A 275 1.84 3.41 35.66
CA LYS A 275 2.59 4.67 35.55
C LYS A 275 3.31 5.03 36.84
N GLN A 276 2.64 4.89 37.99
CA GLN A 276 3.26 5.13 39.31
C GLN A 276 4.45 4.19 39.59
N LEU A 277 4.39 2.96 39.08
CA LEU A 277 5.47 1.97 39.17
C LEU A 277 6.57 2.17 38.11
N GLY A 278 6.53 3.25 37.32
CA GLY A 278 7.54 3.53 36.29
C GLY A 278 7.51 2.56 35.11
N GLY A 279 6.33 2.06 34.75
CA GLY A 279 6.14 1.13 33.64
C GLY A 279 6.67 1.66 32.30
N PHE A 280 7.39 0.80 31.58
CA PHE A 280 7.73 1.00 30.17
C PHE A 280 6.69 0.25 29.31
N PHE A 281 6.09 0.94 28.34
CA PHE A 281 4.94 0.43 27.60
C PHE A 281 5.24 0.25 26.12
N LEU A 282 5.01 -0.96 25.62
CA LEU A 282 4.81 -1.22 24.20
C LEU A 282 3.30 -1.26 23.89
N GLU A 283 2.97 -1.30 22.62
CA GLU A 283 1.59 -1.28 22.14
C GLU A 283 1.31 -2.46 21.21
N SER A 284 0.13 -3.05 21.33
CA SER A 284 -0.42 -4.04 20.40
C SER A 284 -1.96 -3.98 20.43
N GLY A 285 -2.61 -3.98 19.27
CA GLY A 285 -4.08 -3.89 19.17
C GLY A 285 -4.68 -2.62 19.80
N GLY A 286 -3.93 -1.53 19.82
CA GLY A 286 -4.23 -0.26 20.49
C GLY A 286 -3.97 -0.24 22.00
N TRP A 287 -3.63 -1.38 22.61
CA TRP A 287 -3.41 -1.50 24.06
C TRP A 287 -1.98 -1.17 24.47
N ASN A 288 -1.83 -0.26 25.45
CA ASN A 288 -0.54 -0.08 26.12
C ASN A 288 -0.31 -1.17 27.18
N ALA A 289 0.64 -2.06 26.92
CA ALA A 289 1.03 -3.15 27.81
C ALA A 289 2.40 -2.86 28.47
N PRO A 290 2.53 -2.96 29.81
CA PRO A 290 3.81 -2.79 30.48
C PRO A 290 4.72 -3.99 30.16
N THR A 291 5.94 -3.74 29.67
CA THR A 291 6.95 -4.77 29.34
C THR A 291 8.14 -4.77 30.31
N GLY A 292 8.18 -3.80 31.22
CA GLY A 292 9.15 -3.71 32.31
C GLY A 292 8.89 -2.47 33.17
N SER A 293 9.69 -2.30 34.23
CA SER A 293 9.73 -1.08 35.04
C SER A 293 11.10 -0.43 34.91
N ARG A 294 11.17 0.91 34.98
CA ARG A 294 12.47 1.57 35.18
C ARG A 294 13.07 1.12 36.51
N PRO A 295 14.36 0.77 36.56
CA PRO A 295 15.02 0.49 37.83
C PRO A 295 14.93 1.74 38.72
N THR A 296 14.47 1.56 39.95
CA THR A 296 14.54 2.60 40.98
C THR A 296 16.01 2.82 41.33
N PRO A 297 16.51 4.08 41.39
CA PRO A 297 17.92 4.36 41.70
C PRO A 297 18.44 3.83 43.06
N ASN A 298 17.60 3.23 43.90
CA ASN A 298 17.89 2.89 45.30
C ASN A 298 17.58 1.43 45.67
N CYS A 299 17.79 0.46 44.76
CA CYS A 299 17.83 -0.96 45.08
C CYS A 299 19.03 -1.62 44.42
#